data_AF-A0A367LW73-F1
#
_entry.id   AF-A0A367LW73-F1
#
_cell.length_a   1.000
_cell.length_b   1.000
_cell.length_c   1.000
_cell.angle_alpha   90.00
_cell.angle_beta   90.00
_cell.angle_gamma   90.00
#
_symmetry.space_group_name_H-M   'P 1'
#
loop_
_entity.id
_entity.type
_entity.pdbx_description
1 polymer ?
#
loop_
_entity_poly.entity_id
_entity_poly.type
_entity_poly.pdbx_seq_one_letter_code
_entity_poly.pdbx_strand_id
1 'polypeptide(L)' 'QLGELTESLVNAQFSQSQESDADDFSYELLKKRGVNTQGLVTAFEKLAKLGGGDSSMFDSHPGSQARADHIRQRIAADRK' A
#
# COMPACT_ATOMS: atom_id res chain seq x y z
N GLN A 1 12.87 -25.79 -4.42
CA GLN A 1 12.08 -25.26 -5.54
C GLN A 1 10.58 -25.42 -5.31
N LEU A 2 10.04 -26.63 -5.06
CA LEU A 2 8.59 -26.82 -4.80
C LEU A 2 8.08 -26.08 -3.55
N GLY A 3 8.86 -26.08 -2.45
CA GLY A 3 8.50 -25.35 -1.22
C GLY A 3 8.50 -23.82 -1.37
N GLU A 4 9.42 -23.28 -2.17
CA GLU A 4 9.53 -21.85 -2.48
C GLU A 4 8.36 -21.37 -3.36
N LEU A 5 7.91 -22.21 -4.29
CA LEU A 5 6.69 -22.00 -5.07
C LEU A 5 5.42 -22.03 -4.21
N THR A 6 5.34 -22.97 -3.26
CA THR A 6 4.22 -23.05 -2.31
C THR A 6 4.20 -21.85 -1.37
N GLU A 7 5.34 -21.44 -0.84
CA GLU A 7 5.48 -20.25 0.01
C GLU A 7 5.13 -18.97 -0.76
N SER A 8 5.59 -18.85 -2.01
CA SER A 8 5.24 -17.74 -2.89
C SER A 8 3.74 -17.70 -3.23
N LEU A 9 3.09 -18.86 -3.36
CA LEU A 9 1.65 -18.95 -3.66
C LEU A 9 0.79 -18.64 -2.43
N VAL A 10 1.19 -19.11 -1.24
CA VAL A 10 0.53 -18.79 0.03
C VAL A 10 0.65 -17.30 0.36
N ASN A 11 1.78 -16.68 0.02
CA ASN A 11 1.98 -15.24 0.16
C ASN A 11 1.36 -14.41 -0.98
N ALA A 12 0.93 -15.04 -2.09
CA ALA A 12 0.35 -14.34 -3.24
C ALA A 12 -1.15 -14.04 -3.05
N GLN A 13 -1.48 -13.19 -2.08
CA GLN A 13 -2.44 -12.09 -2.32
C GLN A 13 -1.66 -10.99 -3.07
N PHE A 14 -2.30 -10.15 -3.91
CA PHE A 14 -1.67 -9.26 -4.94
C PHE A 14 -0.17 -8.97 -4.74
N SER A 15 0.65 -9.18 -5.78
CA SER A 15 2.09 -8.96 -5.69
C SER A 15 2.41 -7.54 -5.19
N GLN A 16 3.52 -7.36 -4.48
CA GLN A 16 3.93 -6.04 -3.97
C GLN A 16 3.98 -4.96 -5.07
N SER A 17 4.33 -5.36 -6.29
CA SER A 17 4.26 -4.48 -7.47
C SER A 17 2.83 -4.07 -7.82
N GLN A 18 1.87 -5.00 -7.80
CA GLN A 18 0.46 -4.70 -8.08
C GLN A 18 -0.13 -3.72 -7.05
N GLU A 19 0.23 -3.86 -5.78
CA GLU A 19 -0.17 -2.90 -4.73
C GLU A 19 0.43 -1.52 -4.96
N SER A 20 1.71 -1.44 -5.33
CA SER A 20 2.37 -0.16 -5.59
C SER A 20 1.74 0.55 -6.78
N ASP A 21 1.46 -0.20 -7.87
CA ASP A 21 0.78 0.32 -9.05
C ASP A 21 -0.64 0.82 -8.71
N ALA A 22 -1.37 0.09 -7.85
CA ALA A 22 -2.72 0.47 -7.41
C ALA A 22 -2.70 1.73 -6.53
N ASP A 23 -1.73 1.84 -5.63
CA ASP A 23 -1.51 3.03 -4.78
C ASP A 23 -1.20 4.25 -5.63
N ASP A 24 -0.35 4.06 -6.65
CA ASP A 24 0.05 5.13 -7.55
C ASP A 24 -1.08 5.62 -8.44
N PHE A 25 -1.88 4.69 -8.96
CA PHE A 25 -3.11 5.02 -9.66
C PHE A 25 -4.08 5.81 -8.77
N SER A 26 -4.28 5.36 -7.53
CA SER A 26 -5.17 6.02 -6.57
C SER A 26 -4.71 7.44 -6.27
N TYR A 27 -3.41 7.64 -6.06
CA TYR A 27 -2.82 8.96 -5.87
C TYR A 27 -3.08 9.89 -7.05
N GLU A 28 -2.80 9.44 -8.28
CA GLU A 28 -3.02 10.25 -9.49
C GLU A 28 -4.49 10.58 -9.72
N LEU A 29 -5.39 9.64 -9.43
CA LEU A 29 -6.83 9.87 -9.51
C LEU A 29 -7.28 10.96 -8.53
N LEU A 30 -6.84 10.90 -7.26
CA LEU A 30 -7.17 11.92 -6.26
C LEU A 30 -6.66 13.29 -6.69
N LYS A 31 -5.40 13.35 -7.17
CA LYS A 31 -4.77 14.57 -7.67
C LYS A 31 -5.56 15.17 -8.85
N LYS A 32 -5.91 14.34 -9.84
CA LYS A 32 -6.71 14.73 -11.02
C LYS A 32 -8.10 15.27 -10.63
N ARG A 33 -8.67 14.77 -9.54
CA ARG A 33 -9.99 15.19 -9.04
C ARG A 33 -9.94 16.36 -8.07
N GLY A 34 -8.75 16.87 -7.74
CA GLY A 34 -8.59 17.94 -6.74
C GLY A 34 -8.91 17.49 -5.30
N VAL A 35 -8.86 16.18 -5.04
CA VAL A 35 -9.09 15.60 -3.71
C VAL A 35 -7.77 15.55 -2.96
N ASN A 36 -7.81 15.79 -1.65
CA ASN A 36 -6.61 15.81 -0.82
C ASN A 36 -5.91 14.44 -0.76
N THR A 37 -4.73 14.34 -1.37
CA THR A 37 -3.90 13.13 -1.43
C THR A 37 -3.35 12.70 -0.06
N GLN A 38 -3.30 13.59 0.94
CA GLN A 38 -2.96 13.22 2.32
C GLN A 38 -3.97 12.23 2.92
N GLY A 39 -5.20 12.21 2.42
CA GLY A 39 -6.20 11.22 2.84
C GLY A 39 -5.70 9.78 2.65
N LEU A 40 -4.97 9.52 1.57
CA LEU A 40 -4.41 8.19 1.26
C LEU A 40 -3.32 7.79 2.27
N VAL A 41 -2.43 8.71 2.65
CA VAL A 41 -1.44 8.50 3.72
C VAL A 41 -2.13 8.12 5.03
N THR A 42 -3.11 8.92 5.45
CA THR A 42 -3.80 8.69 6.73
C THR A 42 -4.62 7.40 6.74
N ALA A 43 -5.15 6.97 5.58
CA ALA A 43 -5.82 5.70 5.44
C ALA A 43 -4.86 4.54 5.69
N PHE A 44 -3.69 4.54 5.05
CA PHE A 44 -2.67 3.52 5.25
C PHE A 44 -2.10 3.51 6.67
N GLU A 45 -1.89 4.66 7.31
CA GLU A 45 -1.50 4.72 8.72
C GLU A 45 -2.55 4.12 9.65
N LYS A 46 -3.84 4.36 9.39
CA LYS A 46 -4.93 3.77 10.17
C LYS A 46 -4.97 2.26 9.98
N LEU A 47 -4.84 1.79 8.75
CA LEU A 47 -4.76 0.37 8.44
C LEU A 47 -3.56 -0.29 9.14
N ALA A 48 -2.39 0.36 9.14
CA ALA A 48 -1.21 -0.12 9.86
C ALA A 48 -1.45 -0.25 11.37
N LYS A 49 -2.14 0.73 11.97
CA LYS A 49 -2.50 0.72 13.39
C LYS A 49 -3.55 -0.35 13.73
N LEU A 50 -4.51 -0.59 12.84
CA LEU A 50 -5.57 -1.58 13.02
C LEU A 50 -5.10 -3.01 12.76
N GLY A 51 -4.11 -3.19 11.87
CA GLY A 51 -3.54 -4.50 11.51
C GLY A 51 -2.67 -5.16 12.60
N GLY A 52 -2.57 -4.55 13.79
CA GLY A 52 -1.84 -5.10 14.94
C GLY A 52 -2.57 -6.23 15.70
N GLY A 53 -3.71 -6.72 15.20
CA GLY A 53 -4.42 -7.87 15.78
C GLY A 53 -5.12 -8.71 14.71
N ASP A 54 -4.74 -9.99 14.59
CA ASP A 54 -5.38 -11.12 13.88
C ASP A 54 -6.21 -10.79 12.62
N SER A 55 -5.76 -9.85 11.80
CA SER A 55 -6.42 -9.48 10.55
C SER A 55 -5.67 -10.10 9.39
N SER A 56 -6.09 -11.31 8.99
CA SER A 56 -5.51 -12.12 7.90
C SER A 56 -5.46 -11.43 6.52
N MET A 57 -6.05 -10.24 6.37
CA MET A 57 -5.95 -9.41 5.17
C MET A 57 -4.63 -8.61 5.07
N PHE A 58 -3.85 -8.48 6.15
CA PHE A 58 -2.64 -7.63 6.17
C PHE A 58 -1.32 -8.39 6.12
N ASP A 59 -1.33 -9.71 6.32
CA ASP A 59 -0.11 -10.54 6.35
C ASP A 59 0.53 -10.74 4.97
N SER A 60 -0.21 -10.46 3.90
CA SER A 60 0.16 -10.71 2.50
C SER A 60 0.46 -9.43 1.68
N HIS A 61 0.52 -8.25 2.33
CA HIS A 61 0.91 -6.98 1.69
C HIS A 61 2.17 -6.40 2.33
N PRO A 62 2.94 -5.54 1.63
CA PRO A 62 3.91 -4.70 2.32
C PRO A 62 3.14 -3.93 3.39
N GLY A 63 3.61 -3.99 4.64
CA GLY A 63 2.88 -3.45 5.79
C GLY A 63 2.42 -2.02 5.50
N SER A 64 1.18 -1.67 5.86
CA SER A 64 0.54 -0.42 5.42
C SER A 64 1.35 0.84 5.76
N GLN A 65 2.31 0.78 6.69
CA GLN A 65 3.28 1.84 6.92
C GLN A 65 4.16 2.15 5.70
N ALA A 66 4.69 1.14 5.00
CA ALA A 66 5.54 1.34 3.82
C ALA A 66 4.76 2.01 2.68
N ARG A 67 3.48 1.65 2.51
CA ARG A 67 2.56 2.29 1.55
C ARG A 67 2.31 3.75 1.91
N ALA A 68 2.12 4.07 3.20
CA ALA A 68 2.01 5.45 3.67
C ALA A 68 3.28 6.26 3.36
N ASP A 69 4.47 5.68 3.59
CA ASP A 69 5.76 6.31 3.33
C ASP A 69 5.96 6.60 1.83
N HIS A 70 5.62 5.65 0.95
CA HIS A 70 5.63 5.82 -0.50
C HIS A 70 4.79 7.02 -0.95
N ILE A 71 3.54 7.11 -0.50
CA ILE A 71 2.69 8.25 -0.85
C ILE A 71 3.21 9.58 -0.29
N ARG A 72 3.80 9.60 0.93
CA ARG A 72 4.43 10.83 1.45
C ARG A 72 5.58 11.30 0.54
N GLN A 73 6.39 10.39 0.02
CA GLN A 73 7.47 10.73 -0.92
C GLN A 73 6.92 11.33 -2.21
N ARG A 74 5.83 10.77 -2.76
CA ARG A 74 5.17 11.32 -3.96
C ARG A 74 4.61 12.72 -3.74
N ILE A 75 3.94 12.95 -2.60
CA ILE A 75 3.45 14.30 -2.24
C ILE A 75 4.60 15.28 -2.11
N ALA A 76 5.73 14.87 -1.53
CA ALA A 76 6.90 15.73 -1.40
C ALA A 76 7.55 16.04 -2.76
N ALA A 77 7.55 15.07 -3.69
CA ALA A 77 8.07 15.24 -5.04
C ALA A 77 7.23 16.24 -5.86
N ASP A 78 5.89 16.17 -5.76
CA ASP A 78 4.97 17.06 -6.50
C ASP A 78 4.96 18.51 -5.97
N ARG A 79 5.54 18.76 -4.81
CA ARG A 79 5.67 20.11 -4.21
C ARG A 79 6.93 20.85 -4.62
N LYS A 80 7.85 20.20 -5.33
CA LYS A 80 9.09 20.79 -5.85
C LYS A 80 8.85 21.33 -7.26
#